data_AF-A0A366X8V6-F1
#
_entry.id   AF-A0A366X8V6-F1
#
_cell.length_a   1.000
_cell.length_b   1.000
_cell.length_c   1.000
_cell.angle_alpha   90.00
_cell.angle_beta   90.00
_cell.angle_gamma   90.00
#
_symmetry.space_group_name_H-M   'P 1'
#
loop_
_entity.id
_entity.type
_entity.pdbx_description
1 polymer ?
#
loop_
_entity_poly.entity_id
_entity_poly.type
_entity_poly.pdbx_seq_one_letter_code
_entity_poly.pdbx_strand_id
1 'polypeptide(L)'
;MKAHLGNTIAGFPNFFILLGPHSGLGHNSVVPMIKAQVRHIGRVLDQMGREGLQVITPRPENQEAFEREMRQQQIGGCASGYQDAQGRNTTLWPGTVSEYEKRMAQSGLEQYRPTLSSGGER
;
A
#
# COMPACT_ATOMS: atom_id res chain seq x y z
N MET A 1 -3.11 5.47 -11.21
CA MET A 1 -3.81 4.94 -10.01
C MET A 1 -2.93 5.15 -8.80
N LYS A 2 -3.46 5.31 -7.58
CA LYS A 2 -2.67 5.53 -6.35
C LYS A 2 -3.13 4.56 -5.26
N ALA A 3 -2.21 4.07 -4.45
CA ALA A 3 -2.49 3.21 -3.31
C ALA A 3 -1.46 3.47 -2.20
N HIS A 4 -1.89 3.41 -0.94
CA HIS A 4 -1.01 3.43 0.23
C HIS A 4 -0.33 2.07 0.39
N LEU A 5 1.01 2.06 0.53
CA LEU A 5 1.85 0.85 0.60
C LEU A 5 1.65 -0.14 -0.57
N GLY A 6 1.04 0.31 -1.68
CA GLY A 6 0.62 -0.55 -2.79
C GLY A 6 -0.45 -1.58 -2.44
N ASN A 7 -1.15 -1.42 -1.30
CA ASN A 7 -2.05 -2.43 -0.75
C ASN A 7 -3.45 -1.88 -0.41
N THR A 8 -3.60 -0.60 -0.06
CA THR A 8 -4.91 -0.03 0.30
C THR A 8 -5.15 1.31 -0.38
N ILE A 9 -6.42 1.73 -0.51
CA ILE A 9 -6.79 2.97 -1.22
C ILE A 9 -7.64 3.86 -0.32
N ALA A 10 -7.22 5.11 -0.15
CA ALA A 10 -7.98 6.13 0.57
C ALA A 10 -9.33 6.35 -0.11
N GLY A 11 -10.41 6.32 0.67
CA GLY A 11 -11.79 6.38 0.18
C GLY A 11 -12.44 5.01 -0.09
N PHE A 12 -11.67 3.91 0.00
CA PHE A 12 -12.20 2.54 -0.11
C PHE A 12 -12.00 1.80 1.23
N PRO A 13 -12.97 1.87 2.15
CA PRO A 13 -12.86 1.24 3.45
C PRO A 13 -12.76 -0.29 3.34
N ASN A 14 -11.97 -0.91 4.20
CA ASN A 14 -11.75 -2.36 4.28
C ASN A 14 -11.35 -3.03 2.95
N PHE A 15 -10.80 -2.26 2.00
CA PHE A 15 -10.40 -2.76 0.70
C PHE A 15 -8.88 -2.93 0.63
N PHE A 16 -8.46 -4.16 0.33
CA PHE A 16 -7.06 -4.54 0.16
C PHE A 16 -6.83 -5.07 -1.25
N ILE A 17 -5.69 -4.71 -1.85
CA ILE A 17 -5.26 -5.16 -3.16
C ILE A 17 -3.86 -5.76 -3.07
N LEU A 18 -3.68 -6.92 -3.68
CA LEU A 18 -2.35 -7.49 -3.85
C LEU A 18 -1.75 -6.96 -5.16
N LEU A 19 -0.43 -6.73 -5.15
CA LEU A 19 0.30 -6.18 -6.30
C LEU A 19 -0.30 -4.88 -6.85
N GLY A 20 -0.77 -3.99 -5.96
CA GLY A 20 -1.21 -2.65 -6.34
C GLY A 20 -0.07 -1.74 -6.79
N PRO A 21 -0.37 -0.46 -7.09
CA PRO A 21 0.60 0.54 -7.49
C PRO A 21 1.86 0.56 -6.61
N HIS A 22 3.04 0.70 -7.22
CA HIS A 22 4.34 0.71 -6.54
C HIS A 22 4.68 -0.56 -5.73
N SER A 23 4.18 -1.73 -6.12
CA SER A 23 4.52 -3.01 -5.46
C SER A 23 4.94 -4.13 -6.41
N GLY A 24 4.93 -3.87 -7.73
CA GLY A 24 5.47 -4.78 -8.73
C GLY A 24 7.00 -4.75 -8.80
N LEU A 25 7.60 -5.74 -9.46
CA LEU A 25 9.03 -5.81 -9.71
C LEU A 25 9.29 -6.04 -11.20
N GLY A 26 10.34 -5.40 -11.74
CA GLY A 26 10.65 -5.48 -13.17
C GLY A 26 11.47 -6.70 -13.60
N HIS A 27 12.23 -7.30 -12.68
CA HIS A 27 13.26 -8.31 -13.01
C HIS A 27 13.30 -9.51 -12.06
N ASN A 28 12.48 -9.52 -11.01
CA ASN A 28 12.49 -10.55 -9.95
C ASN A 28 11.08 -11.08 -9.67
N SER A 29 11.00 -12.21 -8.98
CA SER A 29 9.72 -12.76 -8.54
C SER A 29 8.97 -11.81 -7.60
N VAL A 30 7.68 -11.58 -7.87
CA VAL A 30 6.77 -10.79 -7.04
C VAL A 30 6.24 -11.54 -5.82
N VAL A 31 6.49 -12.86 -5.72
CA VAL A 31 6.00 -13.71 -4.61
C VAL A 31 6.40 -13.18 -3.23
N PRO A 32 7.64 -12.71 -2.99
CA PRO A 32 8.00 -12.10 -1.70
C PRO A 32 7.18 -10.85 -1.37
N MET A 33 6.87 -10.02 -2.38
CA MET A 33 6.02 -8.83 -2.23
C MET A 33 4.62 -9.22 -1.76
N ILE A 34 4.02 -10.23 -2.40
CA ILE A 34 2.71 -10.77 -2.02
C ILE A 34 2.75 -11.33 -0.59
N LYS A 35 3.79 -12.10 -0.24
CA LYS A 35 3.95 -12.64 1.12
C LYS A 35 4.01 -11.52 2.16
N ALA A 36 4.74 -10.44 1.89
CA ALA A 36 4.80 -9.28 2.76
C ALA A 36 3.43 -8.59 2.90
N GLN A 37 2.71 -8.41 1.79
CA GLN A 37 1.36 -7.84 1.77
C GLN A 37 0.38 -8.67 2.61
N VAL A 38 0.32 -9.98 2.37
CA VAL A 38 -0.59 -10.89 3.10
C VAL A 38 -0.29 -10.89 4.60
N ARG A 39 1.00 -10.92 5.00
CA ARG A 39 1.36 -10.83 6.43
C ARG A 39 0.93 -9.51 7.05
N HIS A 40 1.12 -8.38 6.35
CA HIS A 40 0.66 -7.09 6.85
C HIS A 40 -0.86 -7.04 7.00
N ILE A 41 -1.62 -7.50 5.99
CA ILE A 41 -3.09 -7.56 6.03
C ILE A 41 -3.54 -8.39 7.23
N GLY A 42 -2.98 -9.59 7.41
CA GLY A 42 -3.30 -10.45 8.56
C GLY A 42 -3.07 -9.75 9.90
N ARG A 43 -1.93 -9.08 10.08
CA ARG A 43 -1.65 -8.32 11.31
C ARG A 43 -2.64 -7.17 11.54
N VAL A 44 -3.01 -6.45 10.49
CA VAL A 44 -4.00 -5.36 10.57
C VAL A 44 -5.37 -5.91 10.97
N LEU A 45 -5.82 -7.02 10.36
CA LEU A 45 -7.09 -7.67 10.68
C LEU A 45 -7.10 -8.22 12.12
N ASP A 46 -6.01 -8.86 12.55
CA ASP A 46 -5.86 -9.35 13.93
C ASP A 46 -5.90 -8.21 14.95
N GLN A 47 -5.33 -7.05 14.60
CA GLN A 47 -5.35 -5.87 15.47
C GLN A 47 -6.74 -5.22 15.49
N MET A 48 -7.42 -5.13 14.34
CA MET A 48 -8.81 -4.68 14.27
C MET A 48 -9.73 -5.53 15.15
N GLY A 49 -9.59 -6.86 15.10
CA GLY A 49 -10.36 -7.76 15.96
C GLY A 49 -10.10 -7.57 17.44
N ARG A 50 -8.84 -7.29 17.83
CA ARG A 50 -8.45 -6.99 19.22
C ARG A 50 -8.96 -5.63 19.72
N GLU A 51 -9.00 -4.63 18.85
CA GLU A 51 -9.44 -3.27 19.18
C GLU A 51 -10.95 -3.03 18.93
N GLY A 52 -11.67 -4.03 18.44
CA GLY A 52 -13.11 -3.93 18.15
C GLY A 52 -13.44 -3.01 16.96
N LEU A 53 -12.48 -2.81 16.04
CA LEU A 53 -12.67 -1.96 14.86
C LEU A 53 -13.34 -2.73 13.73
N GLN A 54 -14.45 -2.20 13.22
CA GLN A 54 -15.17 -2.80 12.09
C GLN A 54 -14.76 -2.24 10.73
N VAL A 55 -14.38 -0.96 10.68
CA VAL A 55 -14.11 -0.26 9.42
C VAL A 55 -12.84 0.57 9.55
N ILE A 56 -11.89 0.33 8.66
CA ILE A 56 -10.68 1.13 8.54
C ILE A 56 -10.52 1.66 7.11
N THR A 57 -9.96 2.86 7.00
CA THR A 57 -9.57 3.47 5.73
C THR A 57 -8.15 4.02 5.90
N PRO A 58 -7.24 3.86 4.92
CA PRO A 58 -5.93 4.48 5.02
C PRO A 58 -6.08 5.99 5.09
N ARG A 59 -5.23 6.61 5.90
CA ARG A 59 -5.18 8.08 6.05
C ARG A 59 -4.82 8.73 4.71
N PRO A 60 -5.62 9.67 4.16
CA PRO A 60 -5.31 10.33 2.90
C PRO A 60 -3.90 10.95 2.87
N GLU A 61 -3.48 11.56 3.98
CA GLU A 61 -2.16 12.16 4.16
C GLU A 61 -1.02 11.13 4.02
N ASN A 62 -1.22 9.90 4.49
CA ASN A 62 -0.24 8.82 4.37
C ASN A 62 -0.13 8.31 2.94
N GLN A 63 -1.28 8.15 2.25
CA GLN A 63 -1.29 7.78 0.84
C GLN A 63 -0.57 8.83 -0.02
N GLU A 64 -0.83 10.11 0.24
CA GLU A 64 -0.17 11.20 -0.48
C GLU A 64 1.33 11.29 -0.19
N ALA A 65 1.74 11.08 1.06
CA ALA A 65 3.14 11.04 1.44
C ALA A 65 3.88 9.89 0.75
N PHE A 66 3.31 8.68 0.77
CA PHE A 66 3.85 7.53 0.06
C PHE A 66 3.99 7.79 -1.43
N GLU A 67 2.94 8.34 -2.05
CA GLU A 67 2.92 8.65 -3.48
C GLU A 67 3.92 9.77 -3.86
N ARG A 68 4.18 10.75 -2.97
CA ARG A 68 5.27 11.73 -3.17
C ARG A 68 6.64 11.08 -3.08
N GLU A 69 6.84 10.21 -2.09
CA GLU A 69 8.09 9.47 -1.90
C GLU A 69 8.43 8.60 -3.12
N MET A 70 7.45 7.83 -3.63
CA MET A 70 7.66 6.97 -4.80
C MET A 70 8.04 7.79 -6.04
N ARG A 71 7.43 8.96 -6.25
CA ARG A 71 7.84 9.86 -7.33
C ARG A 71 9.27 10.38 -7.17
N GLN A 72 9.71 10.69 -5.95
CA GLN A 72 11.07 11.15 -5.70
C GLN A 72 12.10 10.05 -5.97
N GLN A 73 11.78 8.81 -5.60
CA GLN A 73 12.66 7.65 -5.83
C GLN A 73 12.72 7.23 -7.32
N GLN A 74 11.83 7.76 -8.16
CA GLN A 74 11.83 7.54 -9.61
C GLN A 74 12.70 8.53 -10.39
N ILE A 75 13.26 9.54 -9.73
CA ILE A 75 14.15 10.54 -10.36
C ILE A 75 15.51 9.87 -10.59
N GLY A 76 15.65 9.12 -11.70
CA GLY A 76 16.86 8.31 -11.90
C GLY A 76 17.00 7.55 -13.23
N GLY A 77 16.17 7.80 -14.24
CA GLY A 77 16.59 7.61 -15.64
C GLY A 77 16.91 6.18 -16.10
N CYS A 78 16.00 5.22 -15.93
CA CYS A 78 15.97 4.06 -16.81
C CYS A 78 14.58 3.95 -17.41
N ALA A 79 14.48 4.16 -18.73
CA ALA A 79 13.23 4.08 -19.49
C ALA A 79 12.75 2.63 -19.52
N SER A 80 12.13 2.19 -18.42
CA SER A 80 11.43 0.90 -18.36
C SER A 80 10.09 1.04 -19.07
N GLY A 81 9.62 -0.01 -19.74
CA GLY A 81 8.29 -0.05 -20.39
C GLY A 81 7.08 0.13 -19.46
N TYR A 82 7.29 0.46 -18.19
CA TYR A 82 6.28 0.71 -17.16
C TYR A 82 6.00 2.19 -16.91
N GLN A 83 6.59 3.09 -17.70
CA GLN A 83 6.31 4.53 -17.62
C GLN A 83 4.99 4.85 -18.33
N ASP A 84 4.14 5.65 -17.69
CA ASP A 84 2.97 6.25 -18.33
C ASP A 84 3.38 7.38 -19.31
N ALA A 85 2.39 7.97 -19.99
CA ALA A 85 2.63 9.08 -20.94
C ALA A 85 3.26 10.33 -20.29
N GLN A 86 3.29 10.40 -18.95
CA GLN A 86 3.94 11.46 -18.18
C GLN A 86 5.29 11.02 -17.59
N GLY A 87 5.83 9.87 -18.01
CA GLY A 87 7.11 9.34 -17.55
C GLY A 87 7.08 8.74 -16.15
N ARG A 88 5.89 8.57 -15.54
CA ARG A 88 5.74 8.08 -14.17
C ARG A 88 5.62 6.56 -14.17
N ASN A 89 6.36 5.90 -13.30
CA ASN A 89 6.16 4.48 -13.08
C ASN A 89 5.15 4.29 -11.95
N THR A 90 3.92 3.92 -12.24
CA THR A 90 2.91 3.71 -11.17
C THR A 90 2.83 2.26 -10.73
N THR A 91 3.65 1.39 -11.30
CA THR A 91 3.53 -0.06 -11.16
C THR A 91 4.62 -0.66 -10.30
N LEU A 92 5.87 -0.25 -10.51
CA LEU A 92 7.03 -0.88 -9.89
C LEU A 92 7.43 -0.23 -8.57
N TRP A 93 7.81 -1.08 -7.63
CA TRP A 93 8.54 -0.68 -6.43
C TRP A 93 9.95 -0.23 -6.82
N PRO A 94 10.40 0.97 -6.40
CA PRO A 94 11.71 1.51 -6.78
C PRO A 94 12.88 0.95 -5.95
N GLY A 95 12.61 0.30 -4.81
CA GLY A 95 13.62 -0.25 -3.91
C GLY A 95 13.87 -1.75 -4.09
N THR A 96 14.57 -2.33 -3.11
CA THR A 96 14.80 -3.76 -2.99
C THR A 96 13.60 -4.50 -2.37
N VAL A 97 13.53 -5.81 -2.57
CA VAL A 97 12.52 -6.67 -1.93
C VAL A 97 12.60 -6.56 -0.40
N SER A 98 13.81 -6.61 0.17
CA SER A 98 14.00 -6.55 1.62
C SER A 98 13.56 -5.22 2.22
N GLU A 99 13.72 -4.11 1.49
CA GLU A 99 13.18 -2.80 1.91
C GLU A 99 11.65 -2.81 1.94
N TYR A 100 11.01 -3.42 0.94
CA TYR A 100 9.54 -3.55 0.93
C TYR A 100 9.05 -4.44 2.09
N GLU A 101 9.68 -5.61 2.29
CA GLU A 101 9.36 -6.50 3.41
C GLU A 101 9.49 -5.81 4.76
N LYS A 102 10.59 -5.06 4.96
CA LYS A 102 10.83 -4.28 6.18
C LYS A 102 9.76 -3.21 6.36
N ARG A 103 9.42 -2.47 5.30
CA ARG A 103 8.34 -1.45 5.34
C ARG A 103 7.02 -2.08 5.77
N MET A 104 6.61 -3.18 5.13
CA MET A 104 5.37 -3.88 5.46
C MET A 104 5.38 -4.45 6.89
N ALA A 105 6.54 -4.91 7.38
CA ALA A 105 6.72 -5.39 8.74
C ALA A 105 6.67 -4.27 9.80
N GLN A 106 7.12 -3.07 9.45
CA GLN A 106 7.15 -1.90 10.36
C GLN A 106 5.86 -1.07 10.32
N SER A 107 5.01 -1.24 9.31
CA SER A 107 3.69 -0.65 9.25
C SER A 107 2.62 -1.53 9.89
N GLY A 108 1.67 -0.92 10.57
CA GLY A 108 0.52 -1.57 11.21
C GLY A 108 -0.76 -0.74 11.12
N LEU A 109 -1.64 -0.90 12.10
CA LEU A 109 -2.94 -0.25 12.14
C LEU A 109 -2.85 1.29 12.24
N GLU A 110 -1.73 1.84 12.71
CA GLU A 110 -1.49 3.29 12.82
C GLU A 110 -1.56 4.01 11.46
N GLN A 111 -1.34 3.27 10.37
CA GLN A 111 -1.48 3.79 8.99
C GLN A 111 -2.92 4.12 8.60
N TYR A 112 -3.88 3.64 9.39
CA TYR A 112 -5.30 3.70 9.09
C TYR A 112 -6.03 4.59 10.11
N ARG A 113 -7.21 5.05 9.72
CA ARG A 113 -8.18 5.66 10.63
C ARG A 113 -9.41 4.76 10.73
N PRO A 114 -9.96 4.55 11.94
CA PRO A 114 -11.29 4.02 12.08
C PRO A 114 -12.27 4.93 11.34
N THR A 115 -13.11 4.35 10.50
CA THR A 115 -14.26 5.08 9.96
C THR A 115 -15.44 4.67 10.82
N LEU A 116 -16.05 5.62 11.54
CA LEU A 116 -17.31 5.32 12.22
C LEU A 116 -18.28 4.87 11.13
N SER A 117 -18.80 3.65 11.24
CA SER A 117 -20.01 3.31 10.50
C SER A 117 -21.07 4.29 10.97
N SER A 118 -21.45 5.24 10.09
CA SER A 118 -22.70 5.97 10.29
C SER A 118 -23.77 4.89 10.42
N GLY A 119 -24.38 4.82 11.61
CA GLY A 119 -25.24 3.72 12.02
C GLY A 119 -26.20 3.32 10.91
N GLY A 120 -26.06 2.07 10.46
CA GLY A 120 -27.14 1.39 9.79
C GLY A 120 -28.21 1.09 10.84
N GLU A 121 -29.39 1.63 10.62
CA GLU A 121 -30.59 1.40 11.40
C GLU A 121 -30.88 -0.11 11.53
N ARG A 122 -31.05 -0.54 12.79
CA ARG A 122 -31.71 -1.77 13.30
C ARG A 122 -31.14 -3.13 12.91
#